data_AF-G3YHJ5-F1
#
_entry.id   AF-G3YHJ5-F1
#
_cell.length_a   1.000
_cell.length_b   1.000
_cell.length_c   1.000
_cell.angle_alpha   90.00
_cell.angle_beta   90.00
_cell.angle_gamma   90.00
#
_symmetry.space_group_name_H-M   'P 1'
#
loop_
_entity.id
_entity.type
_entity.pdbx_description
1 polymer ?
#
loop_
_entity_poly.entity_id
_entity_poly.type
_entity_poly.pdbx_seq_one_letter_code
_entity_poly.pdbx_strand_id
1 'polypeptide(L)'
;MLHHSRRPTIRGVSPERNAEQETRRKYMIASGFLLLSLASFVVQTETAVYIQHELHWDKPYCMLYLTHGSWSLLWPAQLLILRLQQRKLSWTAFWRRHVYLLRTTAKMVEAQDLHLTSRDSQRSPVRYMLKTTAFVTTALTIAGGSWYVAVNMTTASDLTAIYNCSAFFAYAFSIPLLNDKLRFDKVFAVVVAIVGVLVVAYGDRDESKKTADGTVGKAHDEAENRLFGNIIIGVGSVLYGLYEVLYKRYACPPEGTSPGRSMIFANTFGSLIGCFTLLVLWIPLPILHILGLETFRWPTGEAAWMLMISVLANATFSGSFLVLISLTSPVLSSVAALLTIFLVAIADWLRTGQPPSAAAIIGGILIIGAFFLLSWSTYREMNEERKKSMANDQSESDIDE
;
A
#
# COMPACT_ATOMS: atom_id res chain seq x y z
N MET A 1 -48.21 -31.26 -38.46
CA MET A 1 -47.72 -30.06 -37.78
C MET A 1 -46.91 -30.48 -36.56
N LEU A 2 -45.58 -30.42 -36.63
CA LEU A 2 -44.70 -30.55 -35.47
C LEU A 2 -43.77 -29.35 -35.51
N HIS A 3 -44.09 -28.32 -34.71
CA HIS A 3 -43.26 -27.14 -34.53
C HIS A 3 -42.02 -27.52 -33.73
N HIS A 4 -40.85 -27.56 -34.39
CA HIS A 4 -39.58 -27.50 -33.68
C HIS A 4 -39.38 -26.10 -33.11
N SER A 5 -39.55 -25.97 -31.80
CA SER A 5 -39.15 -24.79 -31.04
C SER A 5 -37.62 -24.69 -31.06
N ARG A 6 -37.08 -23.80 -31.88
CA ARG A 6 -35.66 -23.40 -31.80
C ARG A 6 -35.42 -22.82 -30.40
N ARG A 7 -34.63 -23.52 -29.58
CA ARG A 7 -34.06 -22.94 -28.37
C ARG A 7 -33.31 -21.66 -28.76
N PRO A 8 -33.53 -20.52 -28.09
CA PRO A 8 -32.73 -19.34 -28.31
C PRO A 8 -31.29 -19.68 -27.90
N THR A 9 -30.38 -19.62 -28.87
CA THR A 9 -28.95 -19.59 -28.61
C THR A 9 -28.69 -18.43 -27.67
N ILE A 10 -28.10 -18.72 -26.51
CA ILE A 10 -27.57 -17.69 -25.61
C ILE A 10 -26.58 -16.89 -26.45
N ARG A 11 -26.99 -15.71 -26.88
CA ARG A 11 -26.18 -14.76 -27.63
C ARG A 11 -24.98 -14.47 -26.73
N GLY A 12 -23.84 -15.07 -27.07
CA GLY A 12 -22.59 -14.84 -26.36
C GLY A 12 -22.38 -13.34 -26.28
N VAL A 13 -22.31 -12.82 -25.06
CA VAL A 13 -21.95 -11.42 -24.82
C VAL A 13 -20.64 -11.18 -25.57
N SER A 14 -20.57 -10.14 -26.39
CA SER A 14 -19.36 -9.85 -27.17
C SER A 14 -18.15 -9.79 -26.23
N PRO A 15 -16.98 -10.32 -26.63
CA PRO A 15 -15.75 -10.27 -25.84
C PRO A 15 -15.47 -8.85 -25.29
N GLU A 16 -15.77 -7.83 -26.10
CA GLU A 16 -15.70 -6.41 -25.75
C GLU A 16 -16.54 -6.06 -24.50
N ARG A 17 -17.82 -6.45 -24.43
CA ARG A 17 -18.69 -6.15 -23.28
C ARG A 17 -18.21 -6.86 -22.01
N ASN A 18 -17.59 -8.03 -22.14
CA ASN A 18 -16.99 -8.73 -20.99
C ASN A 18 -15.74 -8.01 -20.48
N ALA A 19 -14.83 -7.60 -21.38
CA ALA A 19 -13.63 -6.84 -21.01
C ALA A 19 -13.96 -5.48 -20.35
N GLU A 20 -14.98 -4.77 -20.86
CA GLU A 20 -15.45 -3.53 -20.25
C GLU A 20 -16.03 -3.73 -18.84
N GLN A 21 -16.82 -4.78 -18.64
CA GLN A 21 -17.40 -5.11 -17.34
C GLN A 21 -16.31 -5.51 -16.33
N GLU A 22 -15.33 -6.30 -16.73
CA GLU A 22 -14.20 -6.67 -15.87
C GLU A 22 -13.38 -5.45 -15.47
N THR A 23 -13.14 -4.53 -16.42
CA THR A 23 -12.46 -3.26 -16.18
C THR A 23 -13.24 -2.39 -15.19
N ARG A 24 -14.54 -2.17 -15.41
CA ARG A 24 -15.38 -1.40 -14.46
C ARG A 24 -15.39 -2.02 -13.07
N ARG A 25 -15.53 -3.34 -12.98
CA ARG A 25 -15.53 -4.07 -11.72
C ARG A 25 -14.19 -3.93 -10.99
N LYS A 26 -13.07 -4.05 -11.72
CA LYS A 26 -11.72 -3.84 -11.21
C LYS A 26 -11.60 -2.47 -10.53
N TYR A 27 -12.04 -1.41 -11.19
CA TYR A 27 -11.98 -0.05 -10.63
C TYR A 27 -12.95 0.19 -9.49
N MET A 28 -14.18 -0.31 -9.55
CA MET A 28 -15.12 -0.19 -8.42
C MET A 28 -14.55 -0.83 -7.15
N ILE A 29 -13.95 -2.02 -7.30
CA ILE A 29 -13.29 -2.73 -6.21
C ILE A 29 -12.08 -1.92 -5.71
N ALA A 30 -11.23 -1.44 -6.62
CA ALA A 30 -10.07 -0.64 -6.27
C ALA A 30 -10.50 0.63 -5.51
N SER A 31 -11.47 1.39 -5.98
CA SER A 31 -11.97 2.59 -5.28
C SER A 31 -12.49 2.28 -3.87
N GLY A 32 -13.18 1.14 -3.69
CA GLY A 32 -13.63 0.69 -2.36
C GLY A 32 -12.45 0.40 -1.41
N PHE A 33 -11.43 -0.33 -1.89
CA PHE A 33 -10.21 -0.58 -1.12
C PHE A 33 -9.38 0.68 -0.88
N LEU A 34 -9.38 1.63 -1.82
CA LEU A 34 -8.75 2.92 -1.63
C LEU A 34 -9.38 3.65 -0.44
N LEU A 35 -10.69 3.85 -0.42
CA LEU A 35 -11.38 4.54 0.69
C LEU A 35 -11.12 3.85 2.03
N LEU A 36 -11.18 2.51 2.05
CA LEU A 36 -10.88 1.72 3.24
C LEU A 36 -9.42 1.90 3.70
N SER A 37 -8.47 1.93 2.76
CA SER A 37 -7.06 2.15 3.05
C SER A 37 -6.81 3.54 3.62
N LEU A 38 -7.42 4.59 3.04
CA LEU A 38 -7.27 5.97 3.50
C LEU A 38 -7.76 6.14 4.94
N ALA A 39 -8.97 5.64 5.25
CA ALA A 39 -9.52 5.72 6.59
C ALA A 39 -8.67 4.94 7.61
N SER A 40 -8.22 3.73 7.24
CA SER A 40 -7.41 2.89 8.12
C SER A 40 -6.02 3.50 8.36
N PHE A 41 -5.42 4.14 7.34
CA PHE A 41 -4.12 4.80 7.46
C PHE A 41 -4.17 5.98 8.45
N VAL A 42 -5.23 6.79 8.40
CA VAL A 42 -5.43 7.91 9.33
C VAL A 42 -5.54 7.38 10.76
N VAL A 43 -6.38 6.37 10.98
CA VAL A 43 -6.53 5.75 12.32
C VAL A 43 -5.19 5.17 12.80
N GLN A 44 -4.46 4.45 11.94
CA GLN A 44 -3.14 3.91 12.30
C GLN A 44 -2.18 5.03 12.70
N THR A 45 -2.09 6.10 11.91
CA THR A 45 -1.13 7.20 12.12
C THR A 45 -1.43 7.92 13.43
N GLU A 46 -2.67 8.35 13.63
CA GLU A 46 -3.09 9.05 14.86
C GLU A 46 -2.90 8.18 16.10
N THR A 47 -3.30 6.90 16.04
CA THR A 47 -3.11 6.00 17.18
C THR A 47 -1.62 5.73 17.45
N ALA A 48 -0.78 5.59 16.42
CA ALA A 48 0.65 5.37 16.61
C ALA A 48 1.33 6.59 17.25
N VAL A 49 1.00 7.79 16.77
CA VAL A 49 1.49 9.05 17.34
C VAL A 49 1.03 9.20 18.79
N TYR A 50 -0.25 8.95 19.08
CA TYR A 50 -0.80 9.00 20.43
C TYR A 50 -0.09 8.04 21.40
N ILE A 51 0.16 6.80 20.96
CA ILE A 51 0.85 5.78 21.78
C ILE A 51 2.27 6.20 22.14
N GLN A 52 3.02 6.77 21.19
CA GLN A 52 4.42 7.16 21.41
C GLN A 52 4.55 8.49 22.15
N HIS A 53 3.81 9.53 21.73
CA HIS A 53 3.93 10.88 22.28
C HIS A 53 3.19 11.07 23.61
N GLU A 54 1.93 10.63 23.70
CA GLU A 54 1.06 10.94 24.85
C GLU A 54 1.13 9.84 25.92
N LEU A 55 1.17 8.57 25.49
CA LEU A 55 1.26 7.43 26.41
C LEU A 55 2.70 7.03 26.73
N HIS A 56 3.68 7.68 26.10
CA HIS A 56 5.12 7.45 26.27
C HIS A 56 5.53 5.98 26.12
N TRP A 57 4.81 5.22 25.28
CA TRP A 57 5.17 3.85 24.94
C TRP A 57 6.01 3.85 23.66
N ASP A 58 7.21 4.41 23.78
CA ASP A 58 8.20 4.52 22.69
C ASP A 58 8.91 3.18 22.47
N LYS A 59 8.27 2.31 21.70
CA LYS A 59 8.76 0.97 21.33
C LYS A 59 8.63 0.76 19.83
N PRO A 60 9.38 1.52 18.99
CA PRO A 60 9.18 1.55 17.54
C PRO A 60 9.34 0.18 16.89
N TYR A 61 10.33 -0.63 17.31
CA TYR A 61 10.53 -1.95 16.75
C TYR A 61 9.44 -2.94 17.19
N CYS A 62 9.03 -2.90 18.47
CA CYS A 62 7.90 -3.70 18.95
C CYS A 62 6.59 -3.34 18.23
N MET A 63 6.33 -2.04 17.99
CA MET A 63 5.19 -1.59 17.20
C MET A 63 5.25 -2.13 15.78
N LEU A 64 6.39 -2.02 15.10
CA LEU A 64 6.59 -2.61 13.78
C LEU A 64 6.32 -4.11 13.79
N TYR A 65 6.90 -4.84 14.74
CA TYR A 65 6.76 -6.29 14.82
C TYR A 65 5.29 -6.71 14.99
N LEU A 66 4.54 -6.05 15.88
CA LEU A 66 3.13 -6.36 16.12
C LEU A 66 2.24 -5.96 14.95
N THR A 67 2.48 -4.79 14.36
CA THR A 67 1.66 -4.24 13.27
C THR A 67 1.93 -4.95 11.93
N HIS A 68 3.18 -5.27 11.59
CA HIS A 68 3.49 -6.06 10.39
C HIS A 68 3.18 -7.54 10.62
N GLY A 69 3.38 -8.04 11.85
CA GLY A 69 3.04 -9.42 12.21
C GLY A 69 1.55 -9.73 12.07
N SER A 70 0.68 -8.75 12.30
CA SER A 70 -0.77 -8.91 12.13
C SER A 70 -1.19 -9.15 10.68
N TRP A 71 -0.34 -8.88 9.69
CA TRP A 71 -0.64 -9.18 8.29
C TRP A 71 -0.80 -10.69 8.05
N SER A 72 -0.26 -11.53 8.95
CA SER A 72 -0.49 -12.99 8.96
C SER A 72 -1.98 -13.36 9.02
N LEU A 73 -2.84 -12.44 9.49
CA LEU A 73 -4.29 -12.61 9.59
C LEU A 73 -5.07 -12.22 8.33
N LEU A 74 -4.45 -11.54 7.35
CA LEU A 74 -5.12 -11.09 6.12
C LEU A 74 -5.78 -12.24 5.35
N TRP A 75 -5.01 -13.29 5.08
CA TRP A 75 -5.48 -14.46 4.36
C TRP A 75 -6.44 -15.33 5.18
N PRO A 76 -6.19 -15.64 6.46
CA PRO A 76 -7.19 -16.30 7.31
C PRO A 76 -8.53 -15.55 7.37
N ALA A 77 -8.51 -14.23 7.52
CA ALA A 77 -9.73 -13.40 7.53
C ALA A 77 -10.45 -13.46 6.19
N GLN A 78 -9.72 -13.32 5.07
CA GLN A 78 -10.32 -13.44 3.74
C GLN A 78 -10.84 -14.86 3.47
N LEU A 79 -10.13 -15.90 3.88
CA LEU A 79 -10.55 -17.30 3.75
C LEU A 79 -11.86 -17.53 4.51
N LEU A 80 -11.99 -16.97 5.71
CA LEU A 80 -13.21 -17.01 6.51
C LEU A 80 -14.36 -16.31 5.78
N ILE A 81 -14.14 -15.11 5.24
CA ILE A 81 -15.16 -14.38 4.45
C ILE A 81 -15.59 -15.21 3.24
N LEU A 82 -14.65 -15.75 2.46
CA LEU A 82 -14.94 -16.59 1.30
C LEU A 82 -15.70 -17.86 1.69
N ARG A 83 -15.34 -18.47 2.82
CA ARG A 83 -16.01 -19.65 3.36
C ARG A 83 -17.46 -19.34 3.76
N LEU A 84 -17.69 -18.18 4.37
CA LEU A 84 -19.02 -17.69 4.77
C LEU A 84 -19.89 -17.36 3.54
N GLN A 85 -19.30 -16.85 2.46
CA GLN A 85 -20.00 -16.60 1.20
C GLN A 85 -20.33 -17.91 0.45
N GLN A 86 -19.44 -18.91 0.53
CA GLN A 86 -19.58 -20.20 -0.15
C GLN A 86 -20.08 -21.31 0.78
N ARG A 87 -21.06 -21.02 1.63
CA ARG A 87 -21.62 -21.96 2.62
C ARG A 87 -22.11 -23.27 2.03
N LYS A 88 -22.62 -23.25 0.79
CA LYS A 88 -23.19 -24.41 0.09
C LYS A 88 -22.15 -25.44 -0.36
N LEU A 89 -20.87 -25.09 -0.44
CA LEU A 89 -19.80 -26.01 -0.82
C LEU A 89 -19.31 -26.80 0.40
N SER A 90 -18.98 -28.07 0.21
CA SER A 90 -18.26 -28.85 1.22
C SER A 90 -16.86 -28.26 1.46
N TRP A 91 -16.35 -28.41 2.68
CA TRP A 91 -15.02 -27.88 3.04
C TRP A 91 -13.91 -28.41 2.13
N THR A 92 -13.93 -29.71 1.83
CA THR A 92 -12.92 -30.35 0.97
C THR A 92 -12.93 -29.80 -0.46
N ALA A 93 -14.11 -29.56 -1.04
CA ALA A 93 -14.23 -28.97 -2.37
C ALA A 93 -13.78 -27.50 -2.39
N PHE A 94 -14.22 -26.72 -1.39
CA PHE A 94 -13.80 -25.33 -1.21
C PHE A 94 -12.28 -25.21 -1.07
N TRP A 95 -11.69 -25.98 -0.16
CA TRP A 95 -10.25 -25.95 0.12
C TRP A 95 -9.43 -26.36 -1.11
N ARG A 96 -9.83 -27.44 -1.80
CA ARG A 96 -9.16 -27.88 -3.04
C ARG A 96 -9.18 -26.79 -4.10
N ARG A 97 -10.32 -26.12 -4.29
CA ARG A 97 -10.46 -25.00 -5.24
C ARG A 97 -9.60 -23.81 -4.85
N HIS A 98 -9.57 -23.47 -3.56
CA HIS A 98 -8.79 -22.35 -3.04
C HIS A 98 -7.29 -22.58 -3.19
N VAL A 99 -6.78 -23.74 -2.76
CA VAL A 99 -5.37 -24.11 -2.91
C VAL A 99 -4.97 -24.18 -4.39
N TYR A 100 -5.84 -24.71 -5.25
CA TYR A 100 -5.60 -24.72 -6.68
C TYR A 100 -5.44 -23.30 -7.23
N LEU A 101 -6.33 -22.37 -6.86
CA LEU A 101 -6.26 -20.96 -7.24
C LEU A 101 -4.95 -20.32 -6.78
N LEU A 102 -4.56 -20.49 -5.52
CA LEU A 102 -3.32 -19.92 -5.00
C LEU A 102 -2.09 -20.50 -5.70
N ARG A 103 -2.06 -21.81 -5.94
CA ARG A 103 -0.92 -22.49 -6.56
C ARG A 103 -0.77 -22.12 -8.03
N THR A 104 -1.86 -21.98 -8.78
CA THR A 104 -1.79 -21.53 -10.18
C THR A 104 -1.43 -20.06 -10.28
N THR A 105 -1.96 -19.22 -9.39
CA THR A 105 -1.62 -17.79 -9.36
C THR A 105 -0.15 -17.58 -8.97
N ALA A 106 0.38 -18.33 -7.99
CA ALA A 106 1.80 -18.28 -7.63
C ALA A 106 2.72 -18.67 -8.80
N LYS A 107 2.30 -19.61 -9.64
CA LYS A 107 3.04 -19.96 -10.86
C LYS A 107 3.00 -18.87 -11.91
N MET A 108 1.84 -18.22 -12.09
CA MET A 108 1.71 -17.07 -13.00
C MET A 108 2.61 -15.92 -12.54
N VAL A 109 2.72 -15.72 -11.22
CA VAL A 109 3.62 -14.72 -10.62
C VAL A 109 5.08 -15.08 -10.87
N GLU A 110 5.49 -16.34 -10.65
CA GLU A 110 6.86 -16.80 -10.91
C GLU A 110 7.24 -16.70 -12.40
N ALA A 111 6.32 -17.05 -13.30
CA ALA A 111 6.54 -16.99 -14.75
C ALA A 111 6.38 -15.59 -15.35
N GLN A 112 5.72 -14.66 -14.63
CA GLN A 112 5.27 -13.36 -15.15
C GLN A 112 4.41 -13.51 -16.43
N ASP A 113 3.67 -14.61 -16.54
CA ASP A 113 2.85 -14.94 -17.72
C ASP A 113 1.47 -15.48 -17.29
N LEU A 114 0.43 -15.03 -17.99
CA LEU A 114 -0.94 -15.47 -17.79
C LEU A 114 -1.14 -16.91 -18.31
N HIS A 115 -0.45 -17.28 -19.38
CA HIS A 115 -0.56 -18.57 -20.06
C HIS A 115 0.62 -19.48 -19.70
N LEU A 116 0.44 -20.27 -18.64
CA LEU A 116 1.46 -21.18 -18.15
C LEU A 116 1.80 -22.27 -19.18
N THR A 117 3.09 -22.43 -19.50
CA THR A 117 3.56 -23.57 -20.29
C THR A 117 3.44 -24.87 -19.49
N SER A 118 3.43 -26.02 -20.19
CA SER A 118 3.40 -27.34 -19.53
C SER A 118 4.56 -27.52 -18.53
N ARG A 119 5.74 -26.97 -18.83
CA ARG A 119 6.92 -27.04 -17.96
C ARG A 119 6.74 -26.22 -16.68
N ASP A 120 6.20 -25.01 -16.77
CA ASP A 120 5.94 -24.14 -15.61
C ASP A 120 4.81 -24.71 -14.74
N SER A 121 3.84 -25.36 -15.38
CA SER A 121 2.74 -26.04 -14.70
C SER A 121 3.20 -27.19 -13.79
N GLN A 122 4.37 -27.80 -14.04
CA GLN A 122 4.86 -28.93 -13.22
C GLN A 122 5.77 -28.49 -12.07
N ARG A 123 6.41 -27.32 -12.14
CA ARG A 123 7.28 -26.82 -11.09
C ARG A 123 6.48 -26.35 -9.86
N SER A 124 7.11 -26.39 -8.69
CA SER A 124 6.51 -25.91 -7.45
C SER A 124 6.96 -24.47 -7.17
N PRO A 125 6.03 -23.51 -7.03
CA PRO A 125 6.38 -22.11 -6.83
C PRO A 125 6.86 -21.80 -5.40
N VAL A 126 6.81 -22.76 -4.48
CA VAL A 126 7.06 -22.52 -3.04
C VAL A 126 8.44 -21.92 -2.78
N ARG A 127 9.49 -22.41 -3.45
CA ARG A 127 10.86 -21.88 -3.27
C ARG A 127 10.96 -20.43 -3.73
N TYR A 128 10.33 -20.11 -4.86
CA TYR A 128 10.23 -18.74 -5.35
C TYR A 128 9.48 -17.87 -4.34
N MET A 129 8.28 -18.29 -3.91
CA MET A 129 7.47 -17.52 -2.96
C MET A 129 8.20 -17.25 -1.64
N LEU A 130 8.91 -18.22 -1.07
CA LEU A 130 9.68 -18.03 0.17
C LEU A 130 10.82 -17.02 -0.01
N LYS A 131 11.60 -17.13 -1.08
CA LYS A 131 12.70 -16.19 -1.38
C LYS A 131 12.17 -14.78 -1.63
N THR A 132 11.13 -14.66 -2.45
CA THR A 132 10.49 -13.39 -2.77
C THR A 132 9.86 -12.75 -1.53
N THR A 133 9.21 -13.54 -0.68
CA THR A 133 8.66 -13.04 0.60
C THR A 133 9.80 -12.47 1.45
N ALA A 134 10.87 -13.23 1.67
CA ALA A 134 12.00 -12.75 2.48
C ALA A 134 12.61 -11.44 1.93
N PHE A 135 12.80 -11.38 0.61
CA PHE A 135 13.35 -10.21 -0.07
C PHE A 135 12.44 -8.97 0.04
N VAL A 136 11.15 -9.12 -0.31
CA VAL A 136 10.17 -8.02 -0.25
C VAL A 136 9.92 -7.58 1.20
N THR A 137 9.79 -8.53 2.14
CA THR A 137 9.62 -8.21 3.56
C THR A 137 10.83 -7.47 4.12
N THR A 138 12.06 -7.82 3.73
CA THR A 138 13.25 -7.09 4.20
C THR A 138 13.23 -5.63 3.75
N ALA A 139 12.89 -5.37 2.48
CA ALA A 139 12.75 -3.99 1.98
C ALA A 139 11.66 -3.22 2.75
N LEU A 140 10.51 -3.85 2.96
CA LEU A 140 9.40 -3.29 3.75
C LEU A 140 9.80 -3.04 5.20
N THR A 141 10.56 -3.93 5.84
CA THR A 141 10.97 -3.79 7.25
C THR A 141 11.87 -2.60 7.46
N ILE A 142 12.81 -2.34 6.54
CA ILE A 142 13.69 -1.18 6.65
C ILE A 142 12.86 0.11 6.47
N ALA A 143 11.98 0.16 5.47
CA ALA A 143 11.10 1.29 5.22
C ALA A 143 10.11 1.55 6.39
N GLY A 144 9.42 0.52 6.86
CA GLY A 144 8.52 0.60 8.00
C GLY A 144 9.26 0.91 9.30
N GLY A 145 10.48 0.42 9.47
CA GLY A 145 11.33 0.70 10.63
C GLY A 145 11.66 2.18 10.73
N SER A 146 12.05 2.80 9.62
CA SER A 146 12.24 4.25 9.57
C SER A 146 10.95 5.02 9.87
N TRP A 147 9.77 4.52 9.46
CA TRP A 147 8.50 5.15 9.80
C TRP A 147 8.24 5.14 11.31
N TYR A 148 8.31 3.98 11.96
CA TYR A 148 8.06 3.88 13.39
C TYR A 148 9.09 4.62 14.25
N VAL A 149 10.34 4.69 13.83
CA VAL A 149 11.38 5.51 14.50
C VAL A 149 11.06 6.99 14.34
N ALA A 150 10.67 7.43 13.15
CA ALA A 150 10.36 8.84 12.90
C ALA A 150 9.10 9.33 13.63
N VAL A 151 8.12 8.45 13.91
CA VAL A 151 6.89 8.80 14.65
C VAL A 151 7.22 9.50 15.97
N ASN A 152 8.22 9.05 16.73
CA ASN A 152 8.57 9.66 18.02
C ASN A 152 9.37 10.97 17.88
N MET A 153 9.80 11.30 16.66
CA MET A 153 10.74 12.41 16.42
C MET A 153 10.09 13.59 15.71
N THR A 154 8.96 13.40 15.03
CA THR A 154 8.28 14.44 14.25
C THR A 154 6.76 14.41 14.45
N THR A 155 6.05 15.37 13.85
CA THR A 155 4.59 15.48 13.96
C THR A 155 3.88 14.50 13.01
N ALA A 156 2.62 14.13 13.31
CA ALA A 156 1.81 13.28 12.45
C ALA A 156 1.69 13.83 11.03
N SER A 157 1.53 15.15 10.92
CA SER A 157 1.42 15.88 9.66
C SER A 157 2.71 15.86 8.85
N ASP A 158 3.87 16.15 9.46
CA ASP A 158 5.18 16.08 8.80
C ASP A 158 5.52 14.66 8.38
N LEU A 159 5.34 13.70 9.29
CA LEU A 159 5.56 12.27 9.05
C LEU A 159 4.78 11.82 7.82
N THR A 160 3.49 12.15 7.77
CA THR A 160 2.60 11.76 6.67
C THR A 160 2.97 12.47 5.38
N ALA A 161 3.27 13.77 5.42
CA ALA A 161 3.65 14.54 4.24
C ALA A 161 4.94 13.98 3.61
N ILE A 162 6.00 13.79 4.41
CA ILE A 162 7.29 13.32 3.91
C ILE A 162 7.22 11.85 3.49
N TYR A 163 6.51 11.00 4.23
CA TYR A 163 6.33 9.60 3.86
C TYR A 163 5.63 9.42 2.50
N ASN A 164 4.65 10.27 2.21
CA ASN A 164 3.91 10.27 0.96
C ASN A 164 4.77 10.65 -0.27
N CYS A 165 5.99 11.17 -0.08
CA CYS A 165 6.98 11.26 -1.16
C CYS A 165 7.35 9.89 -1.76
N SER A 166 7.03 8.78 -1.08
CA SER A 166 7.18 7.42 -1.60
C SER A 166 6.51 7.21 -2.95
N ALA A 167 5.41 7.93 -3.23
CA ALA A 167 4.74 7.93 -4.53
C ALA A 167 5.67 8.34 -5.69
N PHE A 168 6.58 9.30 -5.46
CA PHE A 168 7.56 9.73 -6.45
C PHE A 168 8.61 8.65 -6.70
N PHE A 169 9.10 8.05 -5.62
CA PHE A 169 10.09 6.99 -5.71
C PHE A 169 9.49 5.73 -6.33
N ALA A 170 8.22 5.43 -6.07
CA ALA A 170 7.49 4.36 -6.74
C ALA A 170 7.45 4.58 -8.26
N TYR A 171 7.21 5.82 -8.71
CA TYR A 171 7.30 6.14 -10.14
C TYR A 171 8.73 6.06 -10.67
N ALA A 172 9.70 6.60 -9.94
CA ALA A 172 11.10 6.57 -10.35
C ALA A 172 11.65 5.14 -10.47
N PHE A 173 11.26 4.24 -9.56
CA PHE A 173 11.63 2.82 -9.60
C PHE A 173 10.79 2.02 -10.60
N SER A 174 9.54 2.42 -10.89
CA SER A 174 8.73 1.69 -11.86
C SER A 174 9.30 1.77 -13.28
N ILE A 175 9.96 2.87 -13.65
CA ILE A 175 10.63 3.01 -14.94
C ILE A 175 11.68 1.90 -15.16
N PRO A 176 12.73 1.73 -14.34
CA PRO A 176 13.73 0.69 -14.55
C PRO A 176 13.29 -0.74 -14.15
N LEU A 177 12.41 -0.91 -13.17
CA LEU A 177 12.05 -2.26 -12.66
C LEU A 177 10.81 -2.87 -13.33
N LEU A 178 9.84 -2.03 -13.74
CA LEU A 178 8.61 -2.46 -14.42
C LEU A 178 8.65 -2.16 -15.93
N ASN A 179 9.64 -1.39 -16.40
CA ASN A 179 9.73 -0.87 -17.78
C ASN A 179 8.57 0.08 -18.14
N ASP A 180 8.09 0.85 -17.15
CA ASP A 180 7.12 1.91 -17.38
C ASP A 180 7.72 3.00 -18.28
N LYS A 181 6.89 3.57 -19.16
CA LYS A 181 7.33 4.64 -20.04
C LYS A 181 7.52 5.93 -19.25
N LEU A 182 8.67 6.58 -19.46
CA LEU A 182 8.91 7.91 -18.91
C LEU A 182 7.97 8.91 -19.60
N ARG A 183 7.20 9.64 -18.81
CA ARG A 183 6.29 10.67 -19.31
C ARG A 183 6.52 11.98 -18.55
N PHE A 184 6.73 13.06 -19.29
CA PHE A 184 7.10 14.36 -18.72
C PHE A 184 6.01 14.96 -17.83
N ASP A 185 4.73 14.69 -18.12
CA ASP A 185 3.60 15.07 -17.28
C ASP A 185 3.68 14.42 -15.89
N LYS A 186 4.06 13.14 -15.83
CA LYS A 186 4.28 12.45 -14.56
C LYS A 186 5.47 13.01 -13.78
N VAL A 187 6.59 13.26 -14.46
CA VAL A 187 7.78 13.88 -13.86
C VAL A 187 7.46 15.27 -13.31
N PHE A 188 6.68 16.07 -14.04
CA PHE A 188 6.26 17.39 -13.60
C PHE A 188 5.37 17.33 -12.35
N ALA A 189 4.36 16.44 -12.32
CA ALA A 189 3.54 16.22 -11.12
C ALA A 189 4.40 15.84 -9.90
N VAL A 190 5.40 14.99 -10.11
CA VAL A 190 6.35 14.59 -9.07
C VAL A 190 7.07 15.79 -8.47
N VAL A 191 7.65 16.65 -9.30
CA VAL A 191 8.38 17.84 -8.84
C VAL A 191 7.46 18.77 -8.05
N VAL A 192 6.24 19.04 -8.56
CA VAL A 192 5.27 19.92 -7.88
C VAL A 192 4.92 19.40 -6.49
N ALA A 193 4.73 18.09 -6.32
CA ALA A 193 4.38 17.57 -5.01
C ALA A 193 5.57 17.40 -4.05
N ILE A 194 6.81 17.22 -4.53
CA ILE A 194 8.01 17.38 -3.67
C ILE A 194 8.07 18.80 -3.10
N VAL A 195 7.85 19.82 -3.93
CA VAL A 195 7.78 21.21 -3.47
C VAL A 195 6.67 21.38 -2.45
N GLY A 196 5.47 20.83 -2.72
CA GLY A 196 4.36 20.84 -1.78
C GLY A 196 4.72 20.23 -0.42
N VAL A 197 5.40 19.08 -0.40
CA VAL A 197 5.86 18.43 0.84
C VAL A 197 6.86 19.29 1.61
N LEU A 198 7.84 19.89 0.92
CA LEU A 198 8.81 20.78 1.57
C LEU A 198 8.12 22.02 2.17
N VAL A 199 7.08 22.55 1.52
CA VAL A 199 6.27 23.65 2.05
C VAL A 199 5.47 23.20 3.27
N VAL A 200 4.86 22.00 3.27
CA VAL A 200 4.15 21.49 4.46
C VAL A 200 5.11 21.31 5.64
N ALA A 201 6.26 20.67 5.42
CA ALA A 201 7.19 20.30 6.48
C ALA A 201 8.00 21.49 7.04
N TYR A 202 8.36 22.46 6.18
CA TYR A 202 9.28 23.54 6.55
C TYR A 202 8.76 24.96 6.28
N GLY A 203 7.59 25.10 5.68
CA GLY A 203 6.98 26.41 5.43
C GLY A 203 6.48 27.08 6.71
N ASP A 204 6.30 26.30 7.78
CA ASP A 204 6.00 26.80 9.12
C ASP A 204 7.32 27.02 9.88
N ARG A 205 8.10 28.02 9.45
CA ARG A 205 9.16 28.57 10.30
C ARG A 205 8.48 29.51 11.28
N ASP A 206 8.46 29.07 12.54
CA ASP A 206 8.04 29.85 13.70
C ASP A 206 8.98 31.06 13.89
N GLU A 207 8.85 32.09 13.05
CA GLU A 207 9.22 33.43 13.49
C GLU A 207 8.21 33.79 14.59
N SER A 208 8.65 33.71 15.85
CA SER A 208 8.08 34.36 17.04
C SER A 208 7.34 33.54 18.12
N LYS A 209 7.75 32.32 18.44
CA LYS A 209 7.66 31.86 19.85
C LYS A 209 8.94 32.19 20.62
N LYS A 210 9.11 33.47 20.96
CA LYS A 210 9.92 33.81 22.14
C LYS A 210 9.21 33.20 23.35
N THR A 211 9.75 32.11 23.88
CA THR A 211 9.33 31.64 25.20
C THR A 211 9.52 32.79 26.19
N ALA A 212 8.52 33.03 27.04
CA ALA A 212 8.56 34.08 28.06
C ALA A 212 9.70 33.88 29.09
N ASP A 213 10.47 32.79 28.98
CA ASP A 213 11.43 32.33 29.99
C ASP A 213 12.87 32.14 29.47
N GLY A 214 13.19 32.63 28.25
CA GLY A 214 14.59 32.71 27.79
C GLY A 214 15.36 31.39 27.64
N THR A 215 14.70 30.23 27.72
CA THR A 215 15.32 28.91 27.55
C THR A 215 15.39 28.53 26.07
N VAL A 216 16.48 28.92 25.41
CA VAL A 216 16.74 28.64 23.98
C VAL A 216 17.03 27.15 23.69
N GLY A 217 17.52 26.40 24.70
CA GLY A 217 17.95 25.01 24.52
C GLY A 217 16.83 24.02 24.14
N LYS A 218 15.68 24.04 24.84
CA LYS A 218 14.60 23.07 24.59
C LYS A 218 13.97 23.21 23.20
N ALA A 219 13.80 24.44 22.72
CA ALA A 219 13.25 24.68 21.38
C ALA A 219 14.23 24.29 20.26
N HIS A 220 15.55 24.43 20.51
CA HIS A 220 16.58 23.99 19.58
C HIS A 220 16.66 22.46 19.51
N ASP A 221 16.63 21.78 20.66
CA ASP A 221 16.67 20.32 20.74
C ASP A 221 15.43 19.67 20.10
N GLU A 222 14.24 20.26 20.28
CA GLU A 222 13.01 19.82 19.62
C GLU A 222 13.07 20.01 18.09
N ALA A 223 13.60 21.13 17.61
CA ALA A 223 13.75 21.39 16.19
C ALA A 223 14.78 20.46 15.52
N GLU A 224 15.89 20.16 16.20
CA GLU A 224 16.92 19.23 15.72
C GLU A 224 16.39 17.79 15.68
N ASN A 225 15.68 17.35 16.73
CA ASN A 225 15.01 16.04 16.76
C ASN A 225 13.98 15.90 15.63
N ARG A 226 13.18 16.96 15.38
CA ARG A 226 12.22 17.01 14.26
C ARG A 226 12.90 16.90 12.91
N LEU A 227 13.98 17.64 12.70
CA LEU A 227 14.76 17.57 11.45
C LEU A 227 15.33 16.16 11.22
N PHE A 228 15.88 15.54 12.27
CA PHE A 228 16.43 14.19 12.16
C PHE A 228 15.34 13.16 11.86
N GLY A 229 14.19 13.24 12.53
CA GLY A 229 13.00 12.44 12.23
C GLY A 229 12.55 12.60 10.77
N ASN A 230 12.50 13.85 10.28
CA ASN A 230 12.14 14.19 8.90
C ASN A 230 13.13 13.61 7.87
N ILE A 231 14.43 13.55 8.18
CA ILE A 231 15.44 12.89 7.34
C ILE A 231 15.24 11.37 7.33
N ILE A 232 15.02 10.75 8.49
CA ILE A 232 14.78 9.30 8.60
C ILE A 232 13.58 8.88 7.76
N ILE A 233 12.44 9.57 7.91
CA ILE A 233 11.24 9.25 7.12
C ILE A 233 11.42 9.60 5.64
N GLY A 234 12.23 10.62 5.31
CA GLY A 234 12.64 10.91 3.94
C GLY A 234 13.33 9.72 3.28
N VAL A 235 14.32 9.11 3.95
CA VAL A 235 14.96 7.87 3.50
C VAL A 235 13.97 6.71 3.47
N GLY A 236 13.11 6.60 4.48
CA GLY A 236 12.04 5.61 4.55
C GLY A 236 11.09 5.67 3.36
N SER A 237 10.75 6.86 2.89
CA SER A 237 9.88 7.08 1.73
C SER A 237 10.49 6.53 0.43
N VAL A 238 11.80 6.66 0.24
CA VAL A 238 12.53 6.06 -0.89
C VAL A 238 12.39 4.55 -0.87
N LEU A 239 12.69 3.94 0.29
CA LEU A 239 12.65 2.49 0.47
C LEU A 239 11.23 1.94 0.38
N TYR A 240 10.23 2.70 0.84
CA TYR A 240 8.84 2.31 0.71
C TYR A 240 8.40 2.31 -0.76
N GLY A 241 8.73 3.36 -1.52
CA GLY A 241 8.48 3.38 -2.97
C GLY A 241 9.18 2.24 -3.72
N LEU A 242 10.40 1.88 -3.31
CA LEU A 242 11.09 0.69 -3.82
C LEU A 242 10.30 -0.59 -3.48
N TYR A 243 9.87 -0.77 -2.24
CA TYR A 243 9.08 -1.92 -1.79
C TYR A 243 7.82 -2.11 -2.64
N GLU A 244 7.08 -1.03 -2.92
CA GLU A 244 5.84 -1.11 -3.71
C GLU A 244 6.10 -1.66 -5.12
N VAL A 245 7.20 -1.23 -5.74
CA VAL A 245 7.62 -1.69 -7.07
C VAL A 245 8.13 -3.13 -7.02
N LEU A 246 8.90 -3.51 -5.99
CA LEU A 246 9.33 -4.89 -5.78
C LEU A 246 8.12 -5.83 -5.57
N TYR A 247 7.13 -5.40 -4.78
CA TYR A 247 5.89 -6.13 -4.58
C TYR A 247 5.15 -6.31 -5.92
N LYS A 248 4.97 -5.23 -6.69
CA LYS A 248 4.31 -5.33 -8.01
C LYS A 248 5.05 -6.26 -8.96
N ARG A 249 6.38 -6.17 -9.02
CA ARG A 249 7.20 -6.93 -9.95
C ARG A 249 7.27 -8.42 -9.61
N TYR A 250 7.42 -8.76 -8.33
CA TYR A 250 7.76 -10.13 -7.93
C TYR A 250 6.61 -10.90 -7.26
N ALA A 251 5.58 -10.21 -6.78
CA ALA A 251 4.53 -10.82 -5.96
C ALA A 251 3.11 -10.60 -6.50
N CYS A 252 2.90 -9.69 -7.45
CA CYS A 252 1.60 -9.54 -8.10
C CYS A 252 1.47 -10.47 -9.32
N PRO A 253 0.27 -11.01 -9.57
CA PRO A 253 0.01 -11.75 -10.79
C PRO A 253 0.04 -10.82 -12.02
N PRO A 254 0.34 -11.36 -13.21
CA PRO A 254 0.39 -10.59 -14.45
C PRO A 254 -0.97 -9.99 -14.81
N GLU A 255 -0.92 -8.96 -15.65
CA GLU A 255 -2.11 -8.32 -16.20
C GLU A 255 -3.00 -9.32 -16.95
N GLY A 256 -4.31 -9.08 -16.94
CA GLY A 256 -5.31 -10.05 -17.44
C GLY A 256 -5.76 -11.09 -16.41
N THR A 257 -5.08 -11.20 -15.26
CA THR A 257 -5.60 -12.00 -14.14
C THR A 257 -6.86 -11.37 -13.56
N SER A 258 -7.91 -12.18 -13.35
CA SER A 258 -9.19 -11.66 -12.87
C SER A 258 -9.06 -10.96 -11.50
N PRO A 259 -9.77 -9.84 -11.25
CA PRO A 259 -9.63 -9.07 -10.01
C PRO A 259 -9.82 -9.91 -8.75
N GLY A 260 -10.75 -10.88 -8.81
CA GLY A 260 -10.98 -11.84 -7.73
C GLY A 260 -9.74 -12.64 -7.33
N ARG A 261 -9.00 -13.15 -8.32
CA ARG A 261 -7.77 -13.92 -8.09
C ARG A 261 -6.66 -13.03 -7.55
N SER A 262 -6.48 -11.85 -8.14
CA SER A 262 -5.46 -10.89 -7.72
C SER A 262 -5.65 -10.42 -6.27
N MET A 263 -6.90 -10.19 -5.85
CA MET A 263 -7.23 -9.85 -4.46
C MET A 263 -6.91 -10.97 -3.48
N ILE A 264 -7.30 -12.20 -3.80
CA ILE A 264 -7.03 -13.37 -2.95
C ILE A 264 -5.52 -13.57 -2.80
N PHE A 265 -4.80 -13.47 -3.91
CA PHE A 265 -3.37 -13.65 -3.90
C PHE A 265 -2.62 -12.52 -3.17
N ALA A 266 -3.07 -11.27 -3.31
CA ALA A 266 -2.48 -10.12 -2.62
C ALA A 266 -2.49 -10.30 -1.10
N ASN A 267 -3.63 -10.67 -0.52
CA ASN A 267 -3.74 -10.94 0.92
C ASN A 267 -3.01 -12.22 1.34
N THR A 268 -2.96 -13.26 0.48
CA THR A 268 -2.09 -14.43 0.73
C THR A 268 -0.63 -14.02 0.84
N PHE A 269 -0.13 -13.22 -0.10
CA PHE A 269 1.24 -12.72 -0.06
C PHE A 269 1.47 -11.81 1.15
N GLY A 270 0.53 -10.91 1.46
CA GLY A 270 0.55 -10.11 2.68
C GLY A 270 0.65 -10.96 3.95
N SER A 271 -0.06 -12.09 4.02
CA SER A 271 0.10 -13.03 5.13
C SER A 271 1.43 -13.78 5.13
N LEU A 272 2.04 -14.03 3.98
CA LEU A 272 3.42 -14.54 3.95
C LEU A 272 4.40 -13.50 4.53
N ILE A 273 4.22 -12.21 4.21
CA ILE A 273 4.99 -11.12 4.83
C ILE A 273 4.80 -11.13 6.34
N GLY A 274 3.56 -11.17 6.83
CA GLY A 274 3.28 -11.19 8.27
C GLY A 274 3.83 -12.44 8.98
N CYS A 275 3.72 -13.61 8.35
CA CYS A 275 4.33 -14.83 8.88
C CYS A 275 5.87 -14.73 8.91
N PHE A 276 6.50 -14.15 7.89
CA PHE A 276 7.94 -13.91 7.90
C PHE A 276 8.33 -12.97 9.05
N THR A 277 7.57 -11.89 9.26
CA THR A 277 7.76 -10.98 10.40
C THR A 277 7.71 -11.74 11.72
N LEU A 278 6.67 -12.52 11.98
CA LEU A 278 6.53 -13.27 13.22
C LEU A 278 7.61 -14.34 13.43
N LEU A 279 8.06 -14.99 12.35
CA LEU A 279 9.01 -16.12 12.44
C LEU A 279 10.48 -15.70 12.43
N VAL A 280 10.81 -14.56 11.81
CA VAL A 280 12.20 -14.11 11.60
C VAL A 280 12.48 -12.80 12.33
N LEU A 281 11.56 -11.83 12.28
CA LEU A 281 11.76 -10.50 12.85
C LEU A 281 11.47 -10.43 14.35
N TRP A 282 11.23 -11.56 15.02
CA TRP A 282 11.29 -11.62 16.48
C TRP A 282 12.75 -11.65 16.98
N ILE A 283 13.71 -12.10 16.15
CA ILE A 283 15.12 -12.27 16.54
C ILE A 283 15.77 -10.97 17.02
N PRO A 284 15.52 -9.79 16.40
CA PRO A 284 16.08 -8.54 16.91
C PRO A 284 15.51 -8.09 18.26
N LEU A 285 14.29 -8.49 18.65
CA LEU A 285 13.69 -8.08 19.94
C LEU A 285 14.57 -8.38 21.16
N PRO A 286 15.05 -9.63 21.39
CA PRO A 286 15.93 -9.91 22.52
C PRO A 286 17.28 -9.19 22.39
N ILE A 287 17.81 -8.99 21.18
CA ILE A 287 19.06 -8.26 20.95
C ILE A 287 18.91 -6.80 21.38
N LEU A 288 17.84 -6.13 20.93
CA LEU A 288 17.53 -4.75 21.31
C LEU A 288 17.28 -4.60 22.81
N HIS A 289 16.65 -5.59 23.44
CA HIS A 289 16.43 -5.61 24.88
C HIS A 289 17.73 -5.73 25.67
N ILE A 290 18.63 -6.63 25.28
CA ILE A 290 19.93 -6.84 25.95
C ILE A 290 20.85 -5.63 25.76
N LEU A 291 20.87 -5.03 24.55
CA LEU A 291 21.66 -3.83 24.26
C LEU A 291 21.08 -2.56 24.90
N GLY A 292 19.86 -2.62 25.45
CA GLY A 292 19.18 -1.46 26.03
C GLY A 292 18.70 -0.44 25.00
N LEU A 293 18.79 -0.74 23.69
CA LEU A 293 18.29 0.11 22.61
C LEU A 293 16.76 0.20 22.63
N GLU A 294 16.09 -0.93 22.90
CA GLU A 294 14.65 -0.96 23.11
C GLU A 294 14.31 -2.06 24.13
N THR A 295 13.94 -1.65 25.35
CA THR A 295 13.49 -2.61 26.36
C THR A 295 12.09 -3.12 26.03
N PHE A 296 12.00 -4.39 25.61
CA PHE A 296 10.72 -5.06 25.40
C PHE A 296 9.86 -5.03 26.68
N ARG A 297 8.67 -4.44 26.57
CA ARG A 297 7.66 -4.36 27.63
C ARG A 297 6.29 -4.47 27.01
N TRP A 298 5.45 -5.36 27.54
CA TRP A 298 4.06 -5.46 27.10
C TRP A 298 3.33 -4.13 27.34
N PRO A 299 2.51 -3.66 26.38
CA PRO A 299 1.66 -2.50 26.59
C PRO A 299 0.62 -2.85 27.65
N THR A 300 0.30 -1.89 28.52
CA THR A 300 -0.67 -2.06 29.62
C THR A 300 -1.66 -0.90 29.63
N GLY A 301 -2.88 -1.15 30.08
CA GLY A 301 -3.92 -0.11 30.19
C GLY A 301 -4.31 0.45 28.82
N GLU A 302 -4.39 1.78 28.72
CA GLU A 302 -4.81 2.49 27.51
C GLU A 302 -3.90 2.19 26.31
N ALA A 303 -2.59 2.10 26.52
CA ALA A 303 -1.62 1.79 25.47
C ALA A 303 -1.91 0.44 24.81
N ALA A 304 -2.41 -0.55 25.55
CA ALA A 304 -2.70 -1.88 25.01
C ALA A 304 -3.88 -1.87 24.03
N TRP A 305 -4.97 -1.19 24.38
CA TRP A 305 -6.15 -1.13 23.51
C TRP A 305 -5.92 -0.20 22.31
N MET A 306 -5.24 0.94 22.51
CA MET A 306 -4.83 1.81 21.40
C MET A 306 -3.90 1.10 20.43
N LEU A 307 -2.93 0.31 20.94
CA LEU A 307 -2.07 -0.50 20.09
C LEU A 307 -2.87 -1.55 19.32
N MET A 308 -3.87 -2.18 19.94
CA MET A 308 -4.72 -3.14 19.24
C MET A 308 -5.51 -2.48 18.10
N ILE A 309 -6.05 -1.28 18.30
CA ILE A 309 -6.69 -0.48 17.25
C ILE A 309 -5.67 -0.17 16.14
N SER A 310 -4.47 0.29 16.50
CA SER A 310 -3.39 0.61 15.54
C SER A 310 -2.99 -0.62 14.71
N VAL A 311 -2.86 -1.79 15.35
CA VAL A 311 -2.52 -3.07 14.70
C VAL A 311 -3.59 -3.51 13.71
N LEU A 312 -4.88 -3.37 14.07
CA LEU A 312 -6.01 -3.70 13.19
C LEU A 312 -6.14 -2.72 12.04
N ALA A 313 -5.96 -1.43 12.31
CA ALA A 313 -5.94 -0.38 11.30
C ALA A 313 -4.79 -0.59 10.31
N ASN A 314 -3.58 -0.90 10.80
CA ASN A 314 -2.43 -1.21 9.96
C ASN A 314 -2.68 -2.44 9.07
N ALA A 315 -3.23 -3.53 9.62
CA ALA A 315 -3.56 -4.71 8.83
C ALA A 315 -4.58 -4.37 7.73
N THR A 316 -5.62 -3.60 8.08
CA THR A 316 -6.68 -3.21 7.14
C THR A 316 -6.15 -2.29 6.04
N PHE A 317 -5.35 -1.28 6.40
CA PHE A 317 -4.65 -0.41 5.46
C PHE A 317 -3.79 -1.25 4.51
N SER A 318 -2.92 -2.08 5.05
CA SER A 318 -1.91 -2.82 4.28
C SER A 318 -2.52 -3.85 3.36
N GLY A 319 -3.49 -4.64 3.83
CA GLY A 319 -4.23 -5.58 2.98
C GLY A 319 -4.96 -4.89 1.85
N SER A 320 -5.61 -3.75 2.14
CA SER A 320 -6.30 -2.95 1.13
C SER A 320 -5.32 -2.36 0.10
N PHE A 321 -4.17 -1.87 0.57
CA PHE A 321 -3.16 -1.23 -0.25
C PHE A 321 -2.43 -2.24 -1.16
N LEU A 322 -2.10 -3.44 -0.65
CA LEU A 322 -1.57 -4.55 -1.46
C LEU A 322 -2.53 -4.94 -2.58
N VAL A 323 -3.83 -5.05 -2.26
CA VAL A 323 -4.88 -5.27 -3.26
C VAL A 323 -4.89 -4.15 -4.31
N LEU A 324 -4.76 -2.90 -3.88
CA LEU A 324 -4.76 -1.73 -4.75
C LEU A 324 -3.60 -1.76 -5.77
N ILE A 325 -2.38 -2.05 -5.31
CA ILE A 325 -1.19 -2.17 -6.15
C ILE A 325 -1.33 -3.36 -7.12
N SER A 326 -1.81 -4.50 -6.60
CA SER A 326 -2.01 -5.72 -7.39
C SER A 326 -3.00 -5.50 -8.53
N LEU A 327 -4.11 -4.81 -8.26
CA LEU A 327 -5.10 -4.48 -9.28
C LEU A 327 -4.63 -3.37 -10.21
N THR A 328 -4.02 -2.31 -9.69
CA THR A 328 -3.70 -1.12 -10.50
C THR A 328 -2.19 -1.05 -10.78
N SER A 329 -1.51 -0.03 -10.28
CA SER A 329 -0.07 0.13 -10.32
C SER A 329 0.41 0.69 -8.97
N PRO A 330 1.71 0.55 -8.64
CA PRO A 330 2.32 1.24 -7.51
C PRO A 330 2.00 2.73 -7.55
N VAL A 331 2.33 3.37 -8.67
CA VAL A 331 2.13 4.81 -8.88
C VAL A 331 0.70 5.24 -8.58
N LEU A 332 -0.31 4.60 -9.18
CA LEU A 332 -1.71 5.00 -8.98
C LEU A 332 -2.14 4.84 -7.51
N SER A 333 -1.72 3.74 -6.87
CA SER A 333 -2.07 3.44 -5.48
C SER A 333 -1.45 4.44 -4.51
N SER A 334 -0.15 4.72 -4.63
CA SER A 334 0.60 5.63 -3.76
C SER A 334 0.16 7.08 -3.96
N VAL A 335 -0.22 7.42 -5.19
CA VAL A 335 -0.71 8.76 -5.51
C VAL A 335 -2.08 8.97 -4.90
N ALA A 336 -2.96 7.97 -4.99
CA ALA A 336 -4.24 8.00 -4.29
C ALA A 336 -4.07 8.08 -2.76
N ALA A 337 -2.99 7.51 -2.21
CA ALA A 337 -2.65 7.66 -0.80
C ALA A 337 -2.21 9.08 -0.42
N LEU A 338 -1.84 9.97 -1.35
CA LEU A 338 -1.53 11.38 -1.04
C LEU A 338 -2.72 12.11 -0.38
N LEU A 339 -3.95 11.64 -0.61
CA LEU A 339 -5.14 12.15 0.07
C LEU A 339 -5.07 11.98 1.60
N THR A 340 -4.27 11.03 2.10
CA THR A 340 -4.04 10.84 3.54
C THR A 340 -3.42 12.07 4.20
N ILE A 341 -2.63 12.87 3.48
CA ILE A 341 -2.01 14.08 4.03
C ILE A 341 -3.08 15.02 4.59
N PHE A 342 -4.19 15.20 3.85
CA PHE A 342 -5.31 16.03 4.28
C PHE A 342 -6.10 15.39 5.39
N LEU A 343 -6.38 14.10 5.27
CA LEU A 343 -7.20 13.39 6.25
C LEU A 343 -6.50 13.33 7.61
N VAL A 344 -5.18 13.15 7.62
CA VAL A 344 -4.34 13.21 8.83
C VAL A 344 -4.27 14.64 9.36
N ALA A 345 -4.02 15.65 8.51
CA ALA A 345 -4.00 17.05 8.98
C ALA A 345 -5.34 17.50 9.58
N ILE A 346 -6.47 17.06 9.00
CA ILE A 346 -7.81 17.31 9.56
C ILE A 346 -8.00 16.54 10.87
N ALA A 347 -7.59 15.27 10.93
CA ALA A 347 -7.69 14.48 12.15
C ALA A 347 -6.86 15.08 13.30
N ASP A 348 -5.63 15.52 13.01
CA ASP A 348 -4.74 16.18 13.95
C ASP A 348 -5.31 17.53 14.42
N TRP A 349 -5.89 18.34 13.51
CA TRP A 349 -6.61 19.56 13.89
C TRP A 349 -7.81 19.26 14.80
N LEU A 350 -8.64 18.27 14.45
CA LEU A 350 -9.79 17.88 15.27
C LEU A 350 -9.38 17.37 16.66
N ARG A 351 -8.20 16.74 16.77
CA ARG A 351 -7.66 16.22 18.05
C ARG A 351 -7.04 17.33 18.90
N THR A 352 -6.19 18.17 18.31
CA THR A 352 -5.39 19.17 19.02
C THR A 352 -6.09 20.52 19.19
N GLY A 353 -7.14 20.78 18.39
CA GLY A 353 -7.82 22.07 18.30
C GLY A 353 -7.03 23.16 17.58
N GLN A 354 -5.81 22.87 17.10
CA GLN A 354 -4.95 23.84 16.42
C GLN A 354 -5.17 23.79 14.90
N PRO A 355 -5.58 24.89 14.25
CA PRO A 355 -5.83 24.89 12.82
C PRO A 355 -4.53 24.65 12.03
N PRO A 356 -4.60 23.99 10.86
CA PRO A 356 -3.44 23.81 10.00
C PRO A 356 -2.88 25.17 9.57
N SER A 357 -1.55 25.30 9.55
CA SER A 357 -0.89 26.54 9.15
C SER A 357 -1.16 26.90 7.69
N ALA A 358 -0.98 28.17 7.33
CA ALA A 358 -1.11 28.62 5.94
C ALA A 358 -0.15 27.85 5.02
N ALA A 359 1.05 27.54 5.50
CA ALA A 359 2.01 26.70 4.79
C ALA A 359 1.47 25.28 4.56
N ALA A 360 0.88 24.64 5.58
CA ALA A 360 0.25 23.33 5.45
C ALA A 360 -0.89 23.34 4.41
N ILE A 361 -1.71 24.41 4.38
CA ILE A 361 -2.79 24.57 3.40
C ILE A 361 -2.23 24.75 1.99
N ILE A 362 -1.25 25.65 1.79
CA ILE A 362 -0.66 25.93 0.48
C ILE A 362 0.06 24.68 -0.07
N GLY A 363 0.91 24.06 0.75
CA GLY A 363 1.60 22.83 0.40
C GLY A 363 0.61 21.71 0.08
N GLY A 364 -0.48 21.63 0.83
CA GLY A 364 -1.61 20.76 0.54
C GLY A 364 -2.23 21.01 -0.86
N ILE A 365 -2.59 22.25 -1.19
CA ILE A 365 -3.17 22.58 -2.51
C ILE A 365 -2.23 22.15 -3.65
N LEU A 366 -0.91 22.34 -3.50
CA LEU A 366 0.08 21.90 -4.48
C LEU A 366 0.08 20.38 -4.65
N ILE A 367 0.01 19.63 -3.55
CA ILE A 367 -0.03 18.16 -3.56
C ILE A 367 -1.33 17.65 -4.22
N ILE A 368 -2.47 18.29 -3.96
CA ILE A 368 -3.75 17.98 -4.62
C ILE A 368 -3.65 18.25 -6.12
N GLY A 369 -3.10 19.40 -6.53
CA GLY A 369 -2.91 19.73 -7.94
C GLY A 369 -2.05 18.71 -8.66
N ALA A 370 -0.94 18.30 -8.04
CA ALA A 370 -0.07 17.25 -8.55
C ALA A 370 -0.76 15.87 -8.61
N PHE A 371 -1.55 15.52 -7.58
CA PHE A 371 -2.37 14.31 -7.55
C PHE A 371 -3.34 14.27 -8.74
N PHE A 372 -4.08 15.36 -8.98
CA PHE A 372 -5.00 15.46 -10.11
C PHE A 372 -4.27 15.37 -11.45
N LEU A 373 -3.14 16.06 -11.60
CA LEU A 373 -2.34 16.04 -12.82
C LEU A 373 -1.85 14.62 -13.11
N LEU A 374 -1.34 13.90 -12.10
CA LEU A 374 -0.85 12.55 -12.27
C LEU A 374 -1.97 11.54 -12.50
N SER A 375 -3.09 11.67 -11.78
CA SER A 375 -4.28 10.84 -11.97
C SER A 375 -4.83 11.00 -13.39
N TRP A 376 -4.88 12.24 -13.89
CA TRP A 376 -5.28 12.54 -15.26
C TRP A 376 -4.31 11.96 -16.29
N SER A 377 -2.99 12.16 -16.08
CA SER A 377 -1.95 11.58 -16.92
C SER A 377 -2.08 10.06 -17.01
N THR A 378 -2.26 9.39 -15.86
CA THR A 378 -2.42 7.94 -15.77
C THR A 378 -3.69 7.48 -16.45
N TYR A 379 -4.82 8.15 -16.19
CA TYR A 379 -6.08 7.86 -16.87
C TYR A 379 -5.96 7.96 -18.41
N ARG A 380 -5.27 9.00 -18.88
CA ARG A 380 -5.00 9.19 -20.31
C ARG A 380 -4.15 8.06 -20.89
N GLU A 381 -3.10 7.64 -20.18
CA GLU A 381 -2.25 6.50 -20.58
C GLU A 381 -3.05 5.23 -20.77
N MET A 382 -3.89 4.91 -19.79
CA MET A 382 -4.71 3.70 -19.82
C MET A 382 -5.70 3.74 -20.98
N ASN A 383 -6.26 4.91 -21.29
CA ASN A 383 -7.10 5.08 -22.46
C ASN A 383 -6.33 4.95 -23.79
N GLU A 384 -5.07 5.40 -23.85
CA GLU A 384 -4.21 5.23 -25.02
C GLU A 384 -3.82 3.76 -25.23
N GLU A 385 -3.48 3.04 -24.16
CA GLU A 385 -3.18 1.60 -24.20
C GLU A 385 -4.40 0.77 -24.58
N ARG A 386 -5.57 1.09 -24.02
CA ARG A 386 -6.83 0.45 -24.39
C ARG A 386 -7.17 0.64 -25.87
N LYS A 387 -6.94 1.83 -26.41
CA LYS A 387 -7.14 2.08 -27.86
C LYS A 387 -6.17 1.26 -28.71
N LYS A 388 -4.92 1.10 -28.27
CA LYS A 388 -3.93 0.26 -28.98
C LYS A 388 -4.27 -1.22 -28.93
N SER A 389 -4.70 -1.75 -27.79
CA SER A 389 -5.12 -3.16 -27.70
C SER A 389 -6.32 -3.44 -28.59
N MET A 390 -7.31 -2.54 -28.59
CA MET A 390 -8.49 -2.66 -29.46
C MET A 390 -8.12 -2.59 -30.95
N ALA A 391 -7.16 -1.74 -31.33
CA ALA A 391 -6.68 -1.66 -32.71
C ALA A 391 -5.92 -2.94 -33.13
N ASN A 392 -5.13 -3.53 -32.22
CA ASN A 392 -4.45 -4.80 -32.48
C ASN A 392 -5.44 -5.96 -32.62
N ASP A 393 -6.41 -6.09 -31.72
CA ASP A 393 -7.43 -7.14 -31.78
C ASP A 393 -8.26 -7.06 -33.07
N GLN A 394 -8.60 -5.84 -33.53
CA GLN A 394 -9.26 -5.63 -34.83
C GLN A 394 -8.37 -6.04 -36.00
N SER A 395 -7.07 -5.71 -35.95
CA SER A 395 -6.15 -6.12 -37.01
C SER A 395 -5.94 -7.64 -37.05
N GLU A 396 -5.94 -8.33 -35.91
CA GLU A 396 -5.87 -9.80 -35.89
C GLU A 396 -7.16 -10.44 -36.42
N SER A 397 -8.35 -9.88 -36.09
CA SER A 397 -9.61 -10.39 -36.63
C SER A 397 -9.74 -10.18 -38.14
N ASP A 398 -9.19 -9.09 -38.68
CA ASP A 398 -9.21 -8.79 -40.12
C ASP A 398 -8.21 -9.65 -40.93
N ILE A 399 -7.25 -10.31 -40.26
CA ILE A 399 -6.28 -11.23 -40.90
C ILE A 399 -6.83 -12.68 -40.96
N ASP A 400 -7.76 -13.01 -40.07
CA ASP A 400 -8.39 -14.34 -39.97
C ASP A 400 -9.73 -14.46 -40.77
N GLU A 401 -10.22 -13.38 -41.39
CA GLU A 401 -11.31 -13.38 -42.40
C GLU A 401 -10.75 -13.35 -43.83
#